data_AF-A0A6B3FU86-F1
#
_entry.id   AF-A0A6B3FU86-F1
#
_cell.length_a   1.000
_cell.length_b   1.000
_cell.length_c   1.000
_cell.angle_alpha   90.00
_cell.angle_beta   90.00
_cell.angle_gamma   90.00
#
_symmetry.space_group_name_H-M   'P 1'
#
loop_
_entity.id
_entity.type
_entity.pdbx_description
1 polymer ?
#
loop_
_entity_poly.entity_id
_entity_poly.type
_entity_poly.pdbx_seq_one_letter_code
_entity_poly.pdbx_strand_id
1 'polypeptide(L)'
;MELTLLGTGAPEGLPRPDCPCAVCATALGEEARAATALLVDGSLLLDLTPGIAFAAARAGRNLGQVRQVLLSHPHDGPAMEIPAGLPQPARVPDGRELTLISGQRVRA
;
A
#
# COMPACT_ATOMS: atom_id res chain seq x y z
N MET A 1 -1.42 -15.03 -10.98
CA MET A 1 -0.99 -13.81 -10.27
C MET A 1 -2.20 -12.88 -10.20
N GLU A 2 -2.61 -12.51 -9.00
CA GLU A 2 -3.69 -11.57 -8.73
C GLU A 2 -3.09 -10.27 -8.15
N LEU A 3 -3.53 -9.13 -8.68
CA LEU A 3 -3.11 -7.82 -8.22
C LEU A 3 -4.34 -7.06 -7.74
N THR A 4 -4.32 -6.60 -6.49
CA THR A 4 -5.34 -5.68 -5.95
C THR A 4 -4.70 -4.32 -5.69
N LEU A 5 -5.13 -3.30 -6.43
CA LEU A 5 -4.75 -1.92 -6.20
C LEU A 5 -5.50 -1.40 -4.97
N LEU A 6 -4.81 -1.32 -3.84
CA LEU A 6 -5.39 -0.81 -2.59
C LEU A 6 -5.47 0.72 -2.59
N GLY A 7 -4.57 1.36 -3.33
CA GLY A 7 -4.64 2.79 -3.61
C GLY A 7 -3.88 3.15 -4.88
N THR A 8 -4.25 4.31 -5.45
CA THR A 8 -3.68 4.84 -6.70
C THR A 8 -3.49 6.36 -6.63
N GLY A 9 -3.58 6.93 -5.43
CA GLY A 9 -3.38 8.35 -5.17
C GLY A 9 -1.93 8.70 -4.87
N ALA A 10 -1.71 10.00 -4.69
CA ALA A 10 -0.47 10.56 -4.15
C ALA A 10 -0.23 10.11 -2.69
N PRO A 11 0.92 10.41 -2.07
CA PRO A 11 1.21 10.01 -0.68
C PRO A 11 0.12 10.43 0.34
N GLU A 12 -0.51 11.59 0.16
CA GLU A 12 -1.62 12.07 1.00
C GLU A 12 -3.00 11.57 0.54
N GLY A 13 -3.04 10.76 -0.52
CA GLY A 13 -4.26 10.34 -1.20
C GLY A 13 -4.87 11.44 -2.09
N LEU A 14 -6.13 11.23 -2.48
CA LEU A 14 -6.98 12.18 -3.18
C LEU A 14 -8.41 12.03 -2.64
N PRO A 15 -9.05 13.09 -2.13
CA PRO A 15 -8.61 14.47 -2.13
C PRO A 15 -7.50 14.72 -1.11
N ARG A 16 -6.69 15.77 -1.34
CA ARG A 16 -5.76 16.24 -0.31
C ARG A 16 -6.53 17.03 0.74
N PRO A 17 -6.25 16.85 2.05
CA PRO A 17 -6.83 17.67 3.11
C PRO A 17 -6.68 19.16 2.80
N ASP A 18 -7.74 19.92 3.04
CA ASP A 18 -7.81 21.38 2.86
C ASP A 18 -7.52 21.91 1.43
N CYS A 19 -7.49 21.05 0.40
CA CYS A 19 -7.24 21.47 -0.97
C CYS A 19 -8.56 21.81 -1.70
N PRO A 20 -8.78 23.08 -2.10
CA PRO A 20 -10.04 23.49 -2.74
C PRO A 20 -10.04 23.34 -4.26
N CYS A 21 -9.03 22.69 -4.85
CA CYS A 21 -8.95 22.60 -6.31
C CYS A 21 -10.09 21.75 -6.89
N ALA A 22 -10.44 21.99 -8.15
CA ALA A 22 -11.55 21.31 -8.82
C ALA A 22 -11.42 19.77 -8.76
N VAL A 23 -10.20 19.24 -8.86
CA VAL A 23 -9.95 17.78 -8.77
C VAL A 23 -10.25 17.24 -7.37
N CYS A 24 -9.81 17.92 -6.30
CA CYS A 24 -10.09 17.47 -4.93
C CYS A 24 -11.58 17.63 -4.59
N ALA A 25 -12.23 18.68 -5.09
CA ALA A 25 -13.66 18.91 -4.85
C ALA A 25 -14.54 17.80 -5.45
N THR A 26 -14.12 17.15 -6.54
CA THR A 26 -14.88 16.07 -7.18
C THR A 26 -14.42 14.66 -6.79
N ALA A 27 -13.23 14.50 -6.19
CA ALA A 27 -12.66 13.20 -5.83
C ALA A 27 -13.21 12.63 -4.51
N LEU A 28 -14.53 12.61 -4.32
CA LEU A 28 -15.21 12.08 -3.13
C LEU A 28 -15.88 10.73 -3.44
N GLY A 29 -16.21 9.97 -2.40
CA GLY A 29 -16.89 8.68 -2.56
C GLY A 29 -16.04 7.65 -3.30
N GLU A 30 -16.54 7.17 -4.46
CA GLU A 30 -15.84 6.20 -5.31
C GLU A 30 -14.61 6.80 -6.01
N GLU A 31 -14.58 8.11 -6.22
CA GLU A 31 -13.43 8.81 -6.83
C GLU A 31 -12.30 9.07 -5.83
N ALA A 32 -12.53 8.78 -4.53
CA ALA A 32 -11.52 8.96 -3.50
C ALA A 32 -10.44 7.87 -3.60
N ARG A 33 -9.18 8.30 -3.69
CA ARG A 33 -8.02 7.43 -3.87
C ARG A 33 -7.18 7.41 -2.61
N ALA A 34 -7.01 6.23 -2.02
CA ALA A 34 -5.98 6.02 -1.01
C ALA A 34 -4.58 6.18 -1.65
N ALA A 35 -3.57 6.45 -0.81
CA ALA A 35 -2.18 6.46 -1.21
C ALA A 35 -1.78 5.14 -1.88
N THR A 36 -0.84 5.21 -2.82
CA THR A 36 -0.46 4.06 -3.65
C THR A 36 0.02 2.89 -2.79
N ALA A 37 -0.65 1.74 -2.95
CA ALA A 37 -0.31 0.48 -2.30
C ALA A 37 -0.88 -0.69 -3.12
N LEU A 38 -0.18 -1.83 -3.13
CA LEU A 38 -0.55 -3.00 -3.94
C LEU A 38 -0.51 -4.27 -3.11
N LEU A 39 -1.57 -5.09 -3.20
CA LEU A 39 -1.60 -6.44 -2.65
C LEU A 39 -1.45 -7.46 -3.79
N VAL A 40 -0.44 -8.31 -3.70
CA VAL A 40 -0.12 -9.34 -4.68
C VAL A 40 -0.45 -10.71 -4.08
N ASP A 41 -1.29 -11.47 -4.80
CA ASP A 41 -1.75 -12.82 -4.44
C ASP A 41 -2.31 -12.94 -3.00
N GLY A 42 -2.76 -11.83 -2.40
CA GLY A 42 -3.21 -11.79 -1.00
C GLY A 42 -2.12 -11.96 0.06
N SER A 43 -0.85 -12.17 -0.34
CA SER A 43 0.24 -12.55 0.58
C SER A 43 1.40 -11.56 0.62
N LEU A 44 1.57 -10.72 -0.40
CA LEU A 44 2.62 -9.69 -0.45
C LEU A 44 1.98 -8.31 -0.53
N LEU A 45 2.25 -7.46 0.45
CA LEU A 45 1.90 -6.05 0.42
C LEU A 45 3.10 -5.22 -0.04
N LEU A 46 2.91 -4.43 -1.09
CA LEU A 46 3.85 -3.38 -1.50
C LEU A 46 3.33 -2.03 -1.01
N ASP A 47 4.21 -1.34 -0.29
CA ASP A 47 4.00 -0.08 0.40
C ASP A 47 2.96 -0.14 1.52
N LEU A 48 3.43 0.13 2.74
CA LEU A 48 2.57 0.36 3.89
C LEU A 48 2.22 1.85 3.90
N THR A 49 0.94 2.17 3.76
CA THR A 49 0.44 3.55 3.75
C THR A 49 -0.59 3.77 4.87
N PRO A 50 -0.81 5.02 5.32
CA PRO A 50 -1.88 5.32 6.26
C PRO A 50 -3.23 4.81 5.74
N GLY A 51 -4.03 4.19 6.62
CA GLY A 51 -5.36 3.68 6.27
C GLY A 51 -5.39 2.40 5.43
N ILE A 52 -4.25 1.71 5.25
CA ILE A 52 -4.16 0.51 4.40
C ILE A 52 -5.15 -0.60 4.77
N ALA A 53 -5.44 -0.79 6.06
CA ALA A 53 -6.40 -1.79 6.53
C ALA A 53 -7.81 -1.47 6.04
N PHE A 54 -8.20 -0.20 6.04
CA PHE A 54 -9.48 0.25 5.51
C PHE A 54 -9.52 0.14 3.98
N ALA A 55 -8.43 0.50 3.29
CA ALA A 55 -8.31 0.34 1.85
C ALA A 55 -8.49 -1.13 1.41
N ALA A 56 -7.85 -2.07 2.12
CA ALA A 56 -8.03 -3.51 1.90
C ALA A 56 -9.47 -3.97 2.15
N ALA A 57 -10.09 -3.53 3.25
CA ALA A 57 -11.48 -3.85 3.55
C ALA A 57 -12.45 -3.34 2.44
N ARG A 58 -12.26 -2.12 1.94
CA ARG A 58 -13.06 -1.58 0.81
C ARG A 58 -12.86 -2.39 -0.47
N ALA A 59 -11.67 -2.93 -0.70
CA ALA A 59 -11.39 -3.83 -1.82
C ALA A 59 -11.87 -5.28 -1.60
N GLY A 60 -12.52 -5.57 -0.47
CA GLY A 60 -12.96 -6.93 -0.11
C GLY A 60 -11.76 -7.88 0.09
N ARG A 61 -10.65 -7.37 0.65
CA ARG A 61 -9.44 -8.15 0.94
C ARG A 61 -9.12 -8.11 2.43
N ASN A 62 -8.62 -9.23 2.94
CA ASN A 62 -8.14 -9.38 4.31
C ASN A 62 -6.62 -9.34 4.32
N LEU A 63 -6.03 -8.53 5.20
CA LEU A 63 -4.58 -8.43 5.36
C LEU A 63 -3.98 -9.52 6.26
N GLY A 64 -4.78 -10.32 6.96
CA GLY A 64 -4.30 -11.39 7.85
C GLY A 64 -3.55 -12.53 7.15
N GLN A 65 -3.60 -12.60 5.82
CA GLN A 65 -2.85 -13.58 5.02
C GLN A 65 -1.51 -13.02 4.52
N VAL A 66 -1.25 -11.72 4.71
CA VAL A 66 0.00 -11.08 4.31
C VAL A 66 1.17 -11.70 5.07
N ARG A 67 2.16 -12.18 4.32
CA ARG A 67 3.38 -12.80 4.84
C ARG A 67 4.58 -11.89 4.76
N GLN A 68 4.55 -10.91 3.85
CA GLN A 68 5.62 -9.93 3.65
C GLN A 68 5.06 -8.57 3.29
N VAL A 69 5.69 -7.53 3.82
CA VAL A 69 5.45 -6.13 3.49
C VAL A 69 6.76 -5.57 2.95
N LEU A 70 6.77 -5.06 1.72
CA LEU A 70 7.95 -4.45 1.10
C LEU A 70 7.67 -2.99 0.79
N LEU A 71 8.62 -2.12 1.09
CA LEU A 71 8.57 -0.70 0.74
C LEU A 71 9.32 -0.48 -0.57
N SER A 72 8.69 0.22 -1.52
CA SER A 72 9.29 0.56 -2.81
C SER A 72 10.37 1.65 -2.68
N HIS A 73 10.27 2.48 -1.65
CA HIS A 73 11.13 3.63 -1.39
C HIS A 73 11.39 3.77 0.12
N PRO A 74 12.46 4.48 0.53
CA PRO A 74 12.59 4.94 1.90
C PRO A 74 11.37 5.78 2.29
N HIS A 75 10.81 5.52 3.46
CA HIS A 75 9.71 6.33 3.97
C HIS A 75 10.31 7.51 4.72
N ASP A 76 10.28 8.68 4.08
CA ASP A 76 10.67 9.94 4.71
C ASP A 76 9.42 10.54 5.36
N GLY A 77 9.24 10.31 6.66
CA GLY A 77 8.03 10.74 7.37
C GLY A 77 7.96 10.24 8.81
N PRO A 78 6.89 10.61 9.54
CA PRO A 78 6.67 10.08 10.88
C PRO A 78 6.55 8.55 10.84
N ALA A 79 6.95 7.91 11.94
CA ALA A 79 6.81 6.47 12.09
C ALA A 79 5.35 6.06 11.84
N MET A 80 5.16 5.11 10.92
CA MET A 80 3.85 4.58 10.62
C MET A 80 3.51 3.47 11.60
N GLU A 81 2.31 3.50 12.16
CA GLU A 81 1.79 2.38 12.90
C GLU A 81 1.62 1.17 11.97
N ILE A 82 2.18 0.04 12.36
CA ILE A 82 2.01 -1.22 11.64
C ILE A 82 0.76 -1.89 12.18
N PRO A 83 -0.29 -2.10 11.36
CA PRO A 83 -1.48 -2.81 11.78
C PRO A 83 -1.16 -4.15 12.44
N ALA A 84 -1.86 -4.47 13.53
CA ALA A 84 -1.66 -5.72 14.24
C ALA A 84 -1.79 -6.93 13.30
N GLY A 85 -0.81 -7.85 13.39
CA GLY A 85 -0.75 -9.06 12.56
C GLY A 85 -0.01 -8.89 11.23
N LEU A 86 0.32 -7.67 10.81
CA LEU A 86 1.21 -7.49 9.67
C LEU A 86 2.68 -7.69 10.06
N PRO A 87 3.50 -8.28 9.18
CA PRO A 87 4.93 -8.39 9.40
C PRO A 87 5.60 -7.01 9.30
N GLN A 88 6.79 -6.89 9.89
CA GLN A 88 7.60 -5.68 9.80
C GLN A 88 7.93 -5.37 8.32
N PRO A 89 7.75 -4.11 7.87
CA PRO A 89 8.14 -3.70 6.53
C PRO A 89 9.65 -3.84 6.30
N ALA A 90 10.02 -4.27 5.10
CA ALA A 90 11.40 -4.35 4.67
C ALA A 90 11.60 -3.70 3.30
N ARG A 91 12.86 -3.49 2.89
CA ARG A 91 13.22 -3.08 1.53
C ARG A 91 14.11 -4.14 0.89
N VAL A 92 13.94 -4.34 -0.41
CA VAL A 92 14.94 -5.04 -1.23
C VAL A 92 16.03 -4.01 -1.56
N PRO A 93 17.32 -4.30 -1.29
CA PRO A 93 18.38 -3.38 -1.66
C PRO A 93 18.48 -3.21 -3.17
N ASP A 94 18.83 -2.01 -3.62
CA ASP A 94 18.92 -1.68 -5.04
C ASP A 94 19.82 -2.64 -5.82
N GLY A 95 19.37 -3.08 -7.01
CA GLY A 95 20.07 -4.04 -7.85
C GLY A 95 20.01 -5.48 -7.36
N ARG A 96 19.27 -5.78 -6.29
CA ARG A 96 19.12 -7.13 -5.74
C ARG A 96 17.76 -7.73 -6.10
N GLU A 97 17.74 -9.05 -6.16
CA GLU A 97 16.53 -9.85 -6.24
C GLU A 97 16.31 -10.59 -4.91
N LEU A 98 15.06 -10.63 -4.47
CA LEU A 98 14.60 -11.38 -3.30
C LEU A 98 13.52 -12.37 -3.73
N THR A 99 13.72 -13.64 -3.40
CA THR A 99 12.67 -14.66 -3.51
C THR A 99 11.91 -14.74 -2.19
N LEU A 100 10.60 -14.57 -2.27
CA LEU A 100 9.69 -14.53 -1.15
C LEU A 100 9.23 -15.93 -0.75
N ILE A 101 8.86 -16.11 0.52
CA ILE A 101 8.36 -17.39 1.03
C ILE A 101 7.06 -17.81 0.35
N SER A 102 6.28 -16.84 -0.14
CA SER A 102 5.06 -17.06 -0.92
C SER A 102 5.32 -17.30 -2.42
N GLY A 103 6.58 -17.43 -2.84
CA GLY A 103 6.98 -17.82 -4.20
C GLY A 103 7.15 -16.66 -5.19
N GLN A 104 6.80 -15.42 -4.83
CA GLN A 104 7.08 -14.27 -5.69
C GLN A 104 8.58 -13.94 -5.72
N ARG A 105 9.03 -13.33 -6.82
CA ARG A 105 10.38 -12.76 -6.95
C ARG A 105 10.26 -11.25 -7.12
N VAL A 106 10.97 -10.51 -6.29
CA VAL A 106 10.94 -9.04 -6.26
C VAL A 106 12.34 -8.53 -6.54
N ARG A 107 12.43 -7.53 -7.43
CA ARG A 107 13.70 -6.89 -7.79
C ARG A 107 13.59 -5.38 -7.55
N ALA A 108 14.61 -4.81 -6.92
CA ALA A 108 14.82 -3.37 -6.79
C ALA A 108 15.90 -2.89 -7.76
#